data_AF-A0A8H4EW25-F1
#
_entry.id   AF-A0A8H4EW25-F1
#
_cell.length_a   1.000
_cell.length_b   1.000
_cell.length_c   1.000
_cell.angle_alpha   90.00
_cell.angle_beta   90.00
_cell.angle_gamma   90.00
#
_symmetry.space_group_name_H-M   'P 1'
#
loop_
_entity.id
_entity.type
_entity.pdbx_description
1 polymer ?
#
loop_
_entity_poly.entity_id
_entity_poly.type
_entity_poly.pdbx_seq_one_letter_code
_entity_poly.pdbx_strand_id
1 'polypeptide(L)'
;MNKKVRVQNAQWLFFKDNRWVPLDIINHQKLEDTILSKGVFVDIRDSHFPQVSKVRVFPELDYLSYLGVRYKISKVLLPGI
;
A
#
# COMPACT_ATOMS: atom_id res chain seq x y z
N MET A 1 -28.48 -8.24 -0.68
CA MET A 1 -27.38 -8.38 0.31
C MET A 1 -26.06 -8.15 -0.39
N ASN A 2 -25.48 -6.95 -0.27
CA ASN A 2 -24.13 -6.70 -0.77
C ASN A 2 -23.14 -7.43 0.13
N LYS A 3 -22.56 -8.53 -0.37
CA LYS A 3 -21.39 -9.14 0.27
C LYS A 3 -20.28 -8.08 0.22
N LYS A 4 -20.09 -7.32 1.30
CA LYS A 4 -18.83 -6.63 1.55
C LYS A 4 -17.76 -7.71 1.49
N VAL A 5 -17.00 -7.74 0.40
CA VAL A 5 -15.78 -8.52 0.32
C VAL A 5 -14.91 -7.99 1.45
N ARG A 6 -14.93 -8.67 2.60
CA ARG A 6 -13.93 -8.43 3.64
C ARG A 6 -12.61 -8.78 2.97
N VAL A 7 -11.80 -7.76 2.68
CA VAL A 7 -10.42 -7.98 2.26
C VAL A 7 -9.81 -8.88 3.31
N GLN A 8 -9.58 -10.12 2.89
CA GLN A 8 -9.01 -11.17 3.72
C GLN A 8 -7.64 -10.65 4.18
N ASN A 9 -7.42 -10.71 5.49
CA ASN A 9 -6.18 -10.43 6.22
C ASN A 9 -4.96 -10.25 5.29
N ALA A 10 -4.61 -9.02 4.91
CA ALA A 10 -3.55 -8.75 3.94
C ALA A 10 -2.63 -7.65 4.47
N GLN A 11 -1.36 -7.67 4.04
CA GLN A 11 -0.38 -6.66 4.41
C GLN A 11 0.23 -6.06 3.15
N TRP A 12 0.21 -4.74 3.07
CA TRP A 12 0.98 -4.01 2.08
C TRP A 12 2.41 -3.80 2.56
N LEU A 13 3.37 -4.06 1.69
CA LEU A 13 4.80 -3.99 1.93
C LEU A 13 5.44 -3.09 0.87
N PHE A 14 6.55 -2.44 1.19
CA PHE A 14 7.46 -1.83 0.23
C PHE A 14 8.87 -2.38 0.39
N PHE A 15 9.63 -2.45 -0.69
CA PHE A 15 10.99 -3.00 -0.67
C PHE A 15 12.02 -1.90 -0.47
N LYS A 16 12.73 -1.90 0.66
CA LYS A 16 13.78 -0.92 1.00
C LYS A 16 14.88 -1.62 1.79
N ASP A 17 16.14 -1.22 1.57
CA ASP A 17 17.32 -1.75 2.27
C ASP A 17 17.40 -3.29 2.22
N ASN A 18 17.16 -3.88 1.05
CA ASN A 18 17.13 -5.34 0.81
C ASN A 18 16.12 -6.14 1.65
N ARG A 19 15.03 -5.51 2.10
CA ARG A 19 13.95 -6.18 2.83
C ARG A 19 12.57 -5.63 2.46
N TRP A 20 11.55 -6.46 2.69
CA TRP A 20 10.16 -6.03 2.67
C TRP A 20 9.80 -5.39 4.00
N VAL A 21 9.27 -4.17 3.95
CA VAL A 21 8.86 -3.38 5.12
C VAL A 21 7.36 -3.15 5.05
N PRO A 22 6.59 -3.43 6.10
CA PRO A 22 5.15 -3.18 6.12
C PRO A 22 4.84 -1.69 6.10
N LEU A 23 3.91 -1.29 5.22
CA LEU A 23 3.26 0.01 5.33
C LEU A 23 2.36 0.05 6.57
N ASP A 24 2.16 1.25 7.11
CA ASP A 24 1.30 1.47 8.27
C ASP A 24 -0.12 0.94 7.98
N ILE A 25 -0.71 0.26 8.95
CA ILE A 25 -2.03 -0.39 8.81
C ILE A 25 -3.14 0.60 8.43
N ILE A 26 -3.01 1.87 8.83
CA ILE A 26 -3.97 2.94 8.49
C ILE A 26 -4.05 3.18 6.97
N ASN A 27 -3.00 2.86 6.22
CA ASN A 27 -2.93 3.06 4.77
C ASN A 27 -3.59 1.92 3.99
N HIS A 28 -3.85 0.76 4.60
CA HIS A 28 -4.36 -0.43 3.91
C HIS A 28 -5.70 -0.18 3.25
N GLN A 29 -6.70 0.30 4.00
CA GLN A 29 -8.04 0.50 3.45
C GLN A 29 -8.01 1.44 2.24
N LYS A 30 -7.15 2.46 2.29
CA LYS A 30 -7.00 3.44 1.21
C LYS A 30 -6.40 2.83 -0.06
N LEU A 31 -5.42 1.93 0.09
CA LEU A 31 -4.82 1.18 -1.01
C LEU A 31 -5.84 0.23 -1.64
N GLU A 32 -6.59 -0.51 -0.81
CA GLU A 32 -7.64 -1.43 -1.26
C GLU A 32 -8.75 -0.70 -2.02
N ASP A 33 -9.26 0.41 -1.48
CA ASP A 33 -10.30 1.21 -2.12
C ASP A 33 -9.83 1.77 -3.47
N THR A 34 -8.54 2.11 -3.59
CA THR A 34 -7.96 2.60 -4.85
C THR A 34 -7.94 1.51 -5.91
N ILE A 35 -7.55 0.28 -5.57
CA ILE A 35 -7.60 -0.86 -6.49
C ILE A 35 -9.04 -1.17 -6.89
N LEU A 36 -9.95 -1.26 -5.92
CA LEU A 36 -11.36 -1.58 -6.17
C LEU A 36 -12.04 -0.54 -7.08
N SER A 37 -11.66 0.73 -6.96
CA SER A 37 -12.15 1.82 -7.80
C SER A 37 -11.39 2.00 -9.12
N LYS A 38 -10.40 1.15 -9.41
CA LYS A 38 -9.49 1.28 -10.57
C LYS A 38 -8.80 2.65 -10.63
N GLY A 39 -8.49 3.22 -9.46
CA GLY A 39 -7.75 4.47 -9.33
C GLY A 39 -6.30 4.30 -9.78
N VAL A 40 -5.76 5.35 -10.43
CA VAL A 40 -4.38 5.32 -10.95
C VAL A 40 -3.33 5.39 -9.83
N PHE A 41 -3.60 6.20 -8.81
CA PHE A 41 -2.69 6.39 -7.68
C PHE A 41 -3.44 6.82 -6.42
N VAL A 42 -2.74 6.73 -5.29
CA VAL A 42 -3.22 7.20 -4.00
C VAL A 42 -2.08 7.82 -3.19
N ASP A 43 -2.33 8.97 -2.59
CA ASP A 43 -1.38 9.60 -1.67
C ASP A 43 -1.62 9.08 -0.24
N ILE A 44 -0.64 8.43 0.37
CA ILE A 44 -0.69 7.92 1.74
C ILE A 44 0.20 8.74 2.67
N ARG A 45 -0.06 8.70 3.98
CA ARG A 45 0.86 9.24 5.00
C ARG A 45 1.38 8.05 5.79
N ASP A 46 2.68 7.84 5.76
CA ASP A 46 3.29 6.63 6.30
C ASP A 46 4.54 6.99 7.11
N SER A 47 4.66 6.38 8.28
CA SER A 47 5.68 6.67 9.29
C SER A 47 7.10 6.40 8.80
N HIS A 48 7.28 5.55 7.79
CA HIS A 48 8.57 5.23 7.19
C HIS A 48 9.12 6.35 6.29
N PHE A 49 8.32 7.38 5.99
CA PHE A 49 8.70 8.50 5.12
C PHE A 49 8.47 9.86 5.82
N PRO A 50 9.13 10.13 6.96
CA PRO A 50 8.82 11.27 7.82
C PRO A 50 9.15 12.64 7.20
N GLN A 51 9.98 12.67 6.15
CA GLN A 51 10.42 13.91 5.49
C GLN A 51 9.36 14.53 4.58
N VAL A 52 8.29 13.80 4.28
CA VAL A 52 7.22 14.26 3.37
C VAL A 52 5.86 14.12 4.04
N SER A 53 4.93 15.01 3.68
CA SER A 53 3.57 14.95 4.21
C SER A 53 2.79 13.75 3.67
N LYS A 54 3.09 13.33 2.43
CA LYS A 54 2.49 12.19 1.75
C LYS A 54 3.46 11.53 0.78
N VAL A 55 3.26 10.25 0.55
CA VAL A 55 3.93 9.45 -0.48
C VAL A 55 2.88 8.96 -1.47
N ARG A 56 3.18 9.05 -2.77
CA ARG A 56 2.27 8.57 -3.80
C ARG A 56 2.52 7.11 -4.10
N VAL A 57 1.46 6.31 -4.07
CA VAL A 57 1.48 4.88 -4.39
C VAL A 57 0.69 4.66 -5.68
N PHE A 58 1.21 3.79 -6.55
CA PHE A 58 0.59 3.36 -7.79
C PHE A 58 0.35 1.84 -7.69
N PRO A 59 -0.78 1.40 -7.11
CA PRO A 59 -0.98 0.00 -6.75
C PRO A 59 -0.95 -0.95 -7.94
N GLU A 60 -1.59 -0.59 -9.05
CA GLU A 60 -1.61 -1.38 -10.31
C GLU A 60 -0.25 -1.46 -11.02
N LEU A 61 0.69 -0.59 -10.64
CA LEU A 61 2.04 -0.56 -11.21
C LEU A 61 3.10 -1.09 -10.23
N ASP A 62 2.68 -1.60 -9.08
CA ASP A 62 3.53 -2.18 -8.04
C ASP A 62 4.68 -1.28 -7.57
N TYR A 63 4.43 0.05 -7.47
CA TYR A 63 5.42 0.94 -6.86
C TYR A 63 4.83 2.08 -6.03
N LEU A 64 5.65 2.59 -5.12
CA LEU A 64 5.50 3.91 -4.52
C LEU A 64 6.63 4.83 -4.95
N SER A 65 6.35 6.13 -5.03
CA SER A 65 7.28 7.18 -5.43
C SER A 65 7.64 8.05 -4.24
N TYR A 66 8.91 8.05 -3.86
CA TYR A 66 9.44 8.86 -2.77
C TYR A 66 10.71 9.58 -3.24
N LEU A 67 10.69 10.92 -3.23
CA LEU A 67 11.82 11.78 -3.61
C LEU A 67 12.47 11.40 -4.97
N GLY A 68 11.65 11.07 -5.97
CA GLY A 68 12.11 10.68 -7.31
C GLY A 68 12.54 9.22 -7.45
N VAL A 69 12.58 8.45 -6.36
CA VAL A 69 12.90 7.02 -6.37
C VAL A 69 11.61 6.19 -6.36
N ARG A 70 11.59 5.12 -7.17
CA ARG A 70 10.51 4.13 -7.17
C ARG A 70 10.88 2.94 -6.29
N TYR A 71 10.09 2.70 -5.26
CA TYR A 71 10.21 1.52 -4.41
C TYR A 71 9.14 0.52 -4.82
N LYS A 72 9.53 -0.75 -5.03
CA LYS A 72 8.57 -1.82 -5.29
C LYS A 72 7.63 -1.97 -4.10
N ILE A 73 6.37 -2.26 -4.37
CA ILE A 73 5.41 -2.66 -3.35
C ILE A 73 4.90 -4.07 -3.62
N SER A 74 4.32 -4.69 -2.61
CA SER A 74 3.62 -5.95 -2.73
C SER A 74 2.49 -6.00 -1.72
N LYS A 75 1.37 -6.61 -2.11
CA LYS A 75 0.34 -7.05 -1.19
C LYS A 75 0.53 -8.54 -0.92
N VAL A 76 0.66 -8.92 0.34
CA VAL A 76 0.71 -10.33 0.75
C VAL A 76 -0.56 -10.71 1.49
N LEU A 77 -1.11 -11.87 1.16
CA LEU A 77 -2.18 -12.48 1.94
C LEU A 77 -1.57 -13.08 3.20
N LEU A 78 -2.09 -12.67 4.36
CA LEU A 78 -1.73 -13.26 5.64
C LEU A 78 -2.57 -14.52 5.85
N PRO A 79 -2.00 -15.58 6.43
CA PRO A 79 -2.79 -16.74 6.83
C PRO A 79 -3.95 -16.30 7.73
N GLY A 80 -5.10 -16.94 7.55
CA GLY A 80 -6.21 -16.81 8.49
C GLY A 80 -5.77 -17.37 9.85
N ILE A 81 -6.15 -16.69 10.93
CA ILE A 81 -6.17 -17.30 12.26
C ILE A 81 -7.31 -18.32 12.28
#